data_AF-A0A8S3INH4-F1
#
_entry.id   AF-A0A8S3INH4-F1
#
_cell.length_a   1.000
_cell.length_b   1.000
_cell.length_c   1.000
_cell.angle_alpha   90.00
_cell.angle_beta   90.00
_cell.angle_gamma   90.00
#
_symmetry.space_group_name_H-M   'P 1'
#
loop_
_entity.id
_entity.type
_entity.pdbx_description
1 polymer ?
#
loop_
_entity_poly.entity_id
_entity_poly.type
_entity_poly.pdbx_seq_one_letter_code
_entity_poly.pdbx_strand_id
1 'polypeptide(L)'
;AQLPQNQQAKRKSIQLCKDYYRGNTNETRLIQEFEEHYQSEDAIRWYLKESFVRKLIHKALNAGDINFLYQFRFFIADLIENLQRQQQNILQSDETILNVYRGIKLDREEFNKIKHNQGKIISTNEYLLATRQMERAVDSAKRSTRKTDMISVLLHIQCDIKSMDKNILFGNIDQFSDDHDKHEVLFDFNTCFEIESIDDCDSLKIIKMNLSDQGQMAMRHFIELKQQQTEEMNLTIIVGRLLCSLGEYEKSKRYFQQLFNDANDEDRAWIEFNIGRVLALNKESNEARIYYNHAYER
;
A
#
# COMPACT_ATOMS: atom_id res chain seq x y z
N ALA A 1 -15.98 -2.11 8.97
CA ALA A 1 -16.47 -0.95 8.19
C ALA A 1 -15.53 -0.74 7.00
N GLN A 2 -16.04 -0.91 5.78
CA GLN A 2 -15.28 -0.71 4.55
C GLN A 2 -15.33 0.78 4.18
N LEU A 3 -14.25 1.33 3.64
CA LEU A 3 -14.26 2.72 3.16
C LEU A 3 -15.33 2.87 2.05
N PRO A 4 -16.01 4.03 1.91
CA PRO A 4 -17.04 4.19 0.89
C PRO A 4 -16.46 4.02 -0.52
N GLN A 5 -16.86 2.96 -1.23
CA GLN A 5 -16.39 2.55 -2.56
C GLN A 5 -17.32 3.05 -3.69
N ASN A 6 -17.94 4.21 -3.52
CA ASN A 6 -18.99 4.66 -4.43
C ASN A 6 -18.44 5.25 -5.75
N GLN A 7 -19.29 5.34 -6.78
CA GLN A 7 -18.95 5.97 -8.07
C GLN A 7 -18.40 7.40 -7.92
N GLN A 8 -18.77 8.09 -6.84
CA GLN A 8 -18.28 9.43 -6.53
C GLN A 8 -16.77 9.43 -6.22
N ALA A 9 -16.26 8.43 -5.48
CA ALA A 9 -14.83 8.26 -5.22
C ALA A 9 -14.04 8.05 -6.53
N LYS A 10 -14.54 7.20 -7.44
CA LYS A 10 -13.95 7.00 -8.78
C LYS A 10 -13.89 8.32 -9.55
N ARG A 11 -15.01 9.07 -9.65
CA ARG A 11 -15.06 10.36 -10.36
C ARG A 11 -14.10 11.40 -9.79
N LYS A 12 -14.06 11.58 -8.46
CA LYS A 12 -13.16 12.51 -7.79
C LYS A 12 -11.69 12.17 -8.08
N SER A 13 -11.34 10.88 -8.02
CA SER A 13 -9.97 10.42 -8.28
C SER A 13 -9.54 10.64 -9.73
N ILE A 14 -10.43 10.36 -10.69
CA ILE A 14 -10.14 10.58 -12.12
C ILE A 14 -9.93 12.07 -12.39
N GLN A 15 -10.76 12.95 -11.80
CA GLN A 15 -10.57 14.39 -11.93
C GLN A 15 -9.21 14.85 -11.37
N LEU A 16 -8.82 14.35 -10.19
CA LEU A 16 -7.50 14.61 -9.63
C LEU A 16 -6.37 14.20 -10.60
N CYS A 17 -6.51 13.03 -11.25
CA CYS A 17 -5.53 12.57 -12.23
C CYS A 17 -5.42 13.51 -13.44
N LYS A 18 -6.58 13.96 -13.97
CA LYS A 18 -6.64 14.91 -15.09
C LYS A 18 -5.94 16.23 -14.75
N ASP A 19 -6.16 16.72 -13.53
CA ASP A 19 -5.54 17.96 -13.05
C ASP A 19 -4.03 17.80 -12.86
N TYR A 20 -3.60 16.67 -12.27
CA TYR A 20 -2.17 16.38 -12.03
C TYR A 20 -1.38 16.21 -13.33
N TYR A 21 -1.95 15.53 -14.33
CA TYR A 21 -1.31 15.26 -15.61
C TYR A 21 -1.71 16.26 -16.71
N ARG A 22 -2.22 17.44 -16.33
CA ARG A 22 -2.60 18.47 -17.28
C ARG A 22 -1.43 18.80 -18.22
N GLY A 23 -1.66 18.66 -19.53
CA GLY A 23 -0.66 18.90 -20.57
C GLY A 23 0.22 17.69 -20.91
N ASN A 24 0.13 16.58 -20.18
CA ASN A 24 0.77 15.31 -20.55
C ASN A 24 -0.20 14.49 -21.40
N THR A 25 -0.02 14.53 -22.73
CA THR A 25 -0.92 13.87 -23.70
C THR A 25 -0.98 12.35 -23.52
N ASN A 26 0.16 11.71 -23.22
CA ASN A 26 0.23 10.26 -23.03
C ASN A 26 -0.58 9.81 -21.82
N GLU A 27 -0.40 10.48 -20.68
CA GLU A 27 -1.13 10.14 -19.45
C GLU A 27 -2.60 10.54 -19.57
N THR A 28 -2.92 11.65 -20.23
CA THR A 28 -4.31 12.07 -20.48
C THR A 28 -5.08 10.99 -21.26
N ARG A 29 -4.46 10.39 -22.29
CA ARG A 29 -5.06 9.29 -23.04
C ARG A 29 -5.31 8.06 -22.17
N LEU A 30 -4.35 7.70 -21.31
CA LEU A 30 -4.49 6.56 -20.39
C LEU A 30 -5.58 6.82 -19.34
N ILE A 31 -5.73 8.05 -18.86
CA ILE A 31 -6.79 8.44 -17.93
C ILE A 31 -8.16 8.32 -18.60
N GLN A 32 -8.29 8.76 -19.86
CA GLN A 32 -9.53 8.59 -20.61
C GLN A 32 -9.88 7.11 -20.83
N GLU A 33 -8.89 6.31 -21.26
CA GLU A 33 -9.05 4.86 -21.42
C GLU A 33 -9.52 4.19 -20.11
N PHE A 34 -8.93 4.57 -18.98
CA PHE A 34 -9.32 4.10 -17.66
C PHE A 34 -10.75 4.53 -17.29
N GLU A 35 -11.11 5.80 -17.50
CA GLU A 35 -12.43 6.31 -17.17
C GLU A 35 -13.54 5.58 -17.93
N GLU A 36 -13.32 5.31 -19.22
CA GLU A 36 -14.29 4.67 -20.12
C GLU A 36 -14.39 3.16 -19.91
N HIS A 37 -13.27 2.46 -19.66
CA HIS A 37 -13.23 1.00 -19.74
C HIS A 37 -12.95 0.28 -18.41
N TYR A 38 -12.44 0.95 -17.38
CA TYR A 38 -12.05 0.30 -16.13
C TYR A 38 -13.20 -0.42 -15.42
N GLN A 39 -13.04 -1.73 -15.21
CA GLN A 39 -13.81 -2.57 -14.29
C GLN A 39 -12.96 -2.96 -13.06
N SER A 40 -13.60 -3.33 -11.95
CA SER A 40 -12.89 -3.66 -10.71
C SER A 40 -12.01 -4.90 -10.87
N GLU A 41 -12.40 -5.88 -11.67
CA GLU A 41 -11.59 -7.07 -12.02
C GLU A 41 -10.29 -6.75 -12.79
N ASP A 42 -10.18 -5.56 -13.38
CA ASP A 42 -8.99 -5.14 -14.13
C ASP A 42 -7.93 -4.45 -13.24
N ALA A 43 -8.17 -4.33 -11.93
CA ALA A 43 -7.32 -3.56 -11.02
C ALA A 43 -5.85 -3.99 -11.06
N ILE A 44 -5.56 -5.30 -11.02
CA ILE A 44 -4.19 -5.82 -11.13
C ILE A 44 -3.57 -5.44 -12.48
N ARG A 45 -4.32 -5.60 -13.58
CA ARG A 45 -3.84 -5.27 -14.93
C ARG A 45 -3.45 -3.79 -15.06
N TRP A 46 -4.29 -2.90 -14.54
CA TRP A 46 -4.03 -1.46 -14.53
C TRP A 46 -2.87 -1.07 -13.62
N TYR A 47 -2.70 -1.78 -12.50
CA TYR A 47 -1.56 -1.59 -11.60
C TYR A 47 -0.24 -2.03 -12.25
N LEU A 48 -0.23 -3.12 -13.00
CA LEU A 48 0.97 -3.61 -13.67
C LEU A 48 1.37 -2.76 -14.89
N LYS A 49 0.39 -2.23 -15.63
CA LYS A 49 0.59 -1.31 -16.76
C LYS A 49 1.40 -0.09 -16.32
N GLU A 50 2.32 0.38 -17.17
CA GLU A 50 3.03 1.65 -16.96
C GLU A 50 2.08 2.85 -17.14
N SER A 51 1.19 3.06 -16.16
CA SER A 51 0.09 4.01 -16.20
C SER A 51 0.17 5.05 -15.08
N PHE A 52 -0.62 6.11 -15.22
CA PHE A 52 -0.83 7.12 -14.19
C PHE A 52 -1.16 6.51 -12.82
N VAL A 53 -2.00 5.47 -12.78
CA VAL A 53 -2.47 4.85 -11.52
C VAL A 53 -1.30 4.24 -10.76
N ARG A 54 -0.48 3.42 -11.42
CA ARG A 54 0.71 2.82 -10.82
C ARG A 54 1.67 3.89 -10.30
N LYS A 55 1.96 4.91 -11.13
CA LYS A 55 2.89 6.00 -10.79
C LYS A 55 2.41 6.81 -9.58
N LEU A 56 1.12 7.15 -9.55
CA LEU A 56 0.51 7.94 -8.50
C LEU A 56 0.41 7.18 -7.18
N ILE A 57 0.00 5.91 -7.21
CA ILE A 57 -0.04 5.05 -6.02
C ILE A 57 1.37 4.85 -5.45
N HIS A 58 2.35 4.50 -6.29
CA HIS A 58 3.74 4.34 -5.86
C HIS A 58 4.28 5.63 -5.24
N LYS A 59 4.00 6.80 -5.84
CA LYS A 59 4.36 8.10 -5.26
C LYS A 59 3.72 8.33 -3.89
N ALA A 60 2.43 8.03 -3.75
CA ALA A 60 1.69 8.25 -2.52
C ALA A 60 2.17 7.32 -1.39
N LEU A 61 2.42 6.04 -1.69
CA LEU A 61 2.96 5.09 -0.73
C LEU A 61 4.35 5.52 -0.23
N ASN A 62 5.27 5.86 -1.14
CA ASN A 62 6.61 6.32 -0.76
C ASN A 62 6.61 7.62 0.05
N ALA A 63 5.65 8.51 -0.19
CA ALA A 63 5.51 9.76 0.55
C ALA A 63 4.71 9.63 1.86
N GLY A 64 4.09 8.46 2.12
CA GLY A 64 3.12 8.31 3.21
C GLY A 64 1.92 9.26 3.07
N ASP A 65 1.49 9.56 1.85
CA ASP A 65 0.39 10.49 1.57
C ASP A 65 -0.97 9.81 1.74
N ILE A 66 -1.40 9.68 3.00
CA ILE A 66 -2.68 9.04 3.37
C ILE A 66 -3.87 9.74 2.70
N ASN A 67 -3.82 11.05 2.52
CA ASN A 67 -4.90 11.80 1.87
C ASN A 67 -5.04 11.40 0.40
N PHE A 68 -3.92 11.24 -0.30
CA PHE A 68 -3.92 10.76 -1.67
C PHE A 68 -4.40 9.31 -1.77
N LEU A 69 -3.92 8.43 -0.88
CA LEU A 69 -4.37 7.03 -0.81
C LEU A 69 -5.88 6.94 -0.54
N TYR A 70 -6.43 7.81 0.31
CA TYR A 70 -7.87 7.87 0.57
C TYR A 70 -8.67 8.29 -0.68
N GLN A 71 -8.14 9.17 -1.53
CA GLN A 71 -8.80 9.48 -2.80
C GLN A 71 -8.83 8.23 -3.70
N PHE A 72 -7.71 7.53 -3.82
CA PHE A 72 -7.60 6.29 -4.62
C PHE A 72 -8.17 5.03 -3.95
N ARG A 73 -8.88 5.16 -2.83
CA ARG A 73 -9.41 4.03 -2.06
C ARG A 73 -10.27 3.06 -2.87
N PHE A 74 -10.99 3.55 -3.89
CA PHE A 74 -11.81 2.68 -4.75
C PHE A 74 -10.92 1.68 -5.49
N PHE A 75 -9.85 2.17 -6.13
CA PHE A 75 -8.91 1.34 -6.87
C PHE A 75 -8.08 0.45 -5.95
N ILE A 76 -7.64 0.97 -4.80
CA ILE A 76 -6.90 0.17 -3.81
C ILE A 76 -7.78 -0.97 -3.29
N ALA A 77 -9.07 -0.72 -3.05
CA ALA A 77 -10.00 -1.77 -2.62
C ALA A 77 -10.20 -2.83 -3.71
N ASP A 78 -10.41 -2.41 -4.97
CA ASP A 78 -10.50 -3.35 -6.09
C ASP A 78 -9.22 -4.18 -6.21
N LEU A 79 -8.05 -3.56 -6.07
CA LEU A 79 -6.74 -4.23 -6.13
C LEU A 79 -6.58 -5.26 -5.01
N ILE A 80 -6.97 -4.91 -3.77
CA ILE A 80 -6.98 -5.82 -2.61
C ILE A 80 -7.91 -7.01 -2.87
N GLU A 81 -9.13 -6.77 -3.35
CA GLU A 81 -10.10 -7.83 -3.63
C GLU A 81 -9.59 -8.78 -4.72
N ASN A 82 -9.01 -8.24 -5.79
CA ASN A 82 -8.42 -9.05 -6.84
C ASN A 82 -7.25 -9.89 -6.32
N LEU A 83 -6.40 -9.31 -5.47
CA LEU A 83 -5.25 -10.01 -4.89
C LEU A 83 -5.69 -11.11 -3.92
N GLN A 84 -6.75 -10.88 -3.14
CA GLN A 84 -7.37 -11.92 -2.29
C GLN A 84 -7.86 -13.11 -3.11
N ARG A 85 -8.50 -12.86 -4.27
CA ARG A 85 -8.91 -13.94 -5.19
C ARG A 85 -7.70 -14.74 -5.69
N GLN A 86 -6.60 -14.06 -6.04
CA GLN A 86 -5.37 -14.76 -6.46
C GLN A 86 -4.71 -15.55 -5.34
N GLN A 87 -4.76 -15.03 -4.11
CA GLN A 87 -4.23 -15.72 -2.94
C GLN A 87 -4.95 -17.05 -2.69
N GLN A 88 -6.28 -17.09 -2.85
CA GLN A 88 -7.06 -18.31 -2.68
C GLN A 88 -6.57 -19.44 -3.57
N ASN A 89 -6.15 -19.13 -4.80
CA ASN A 89 -5.58 -20.13 -5.73
C ASN A 89 -4.27 -20.72 -5.20
N ILE A 90 -3.40 -19.91 -4.57
CA ILE A 90 -2.16 -20.37 -3.94
C ILE A 90 -2.47 -21.22 -2.70
N LEU A 91 -3.38 -20.76 -1.86
CA LEU A 91 -3.76 -21.44 -0.61
C LEU A 91 -4.43 -22.80 -0.83
N GLN A 92 -5.02 -23.03 -2.01
CA GLN A 92 -5.62 -24.31 -2.40
C GLN A 92 -4.60 -25.30 -2.99
N SER A 93 -3.37 -24.86 -3.27
CA SER A 93 -2.31 -25.73 -3.75
C SER A 93 -1.71 -26.59 -2.63
N ASP A 94 -1.05 -27.69 -3.00
CA ASP A 94 -0.32 -28.54 -2.05
C ASP A 94 1.04 -27.94 -1.62
N GLU A 95 1.41 -26.78 -2.17
CA GLU A 95 2.68 -26.10 -1.88
C GLU A 95 2.73 -25.65 -0.41
N THR A 96 3.79 -26.03 0.30
CA THR A 96 4.03 -25.62 1.68
C THR A 96 4.82 -24.32 1.74
N ILE A 97 5.91 -24.27 0.98
CA ILE A 97 6.83 -23.14 0.92
C ILE A 97 6.83 -22.61 -0.50
N LEU A 98 6.35 -21.38 -0.67
CA LEU A 98 6.50 -20.64 -1.92
C LEU A 98 7.84 -19.91 -1.91
N ASN A 99 8.67 -20.21 -2.91
CA ASN A 99 9.91 -19.49 -3.15
C ASN A 99 9.72 -18.50 -4.30
N VAL A 100 10.03 -17.24 -4.05
CA VAL A 100 10.03 -16.18 -5.08
C VAL A 100 11.29 -15.34 -4.99
N TYR A 101 11.62 -14.70 -6.09
CA TYR A 101 12.87 -13.98 -6.28
C TYR A 101 12.61 -12.61 -6.88
N ARG A 102 13.32 -11.59 -6.40
CA ARG A 102 13.32 -10.27 -7.01
C ARG A 102 14.75 -9.79 -7.22
N GLY A 103 15.10 -9.57 -8.49
CA GLY A 103 16.37 -8.97 -8.86
C GLY A 103 16.29 -7.46 -8.89
N ILE A 104 17.10 -6.80 -8.08
CA ILE A 104 17.13 -5.34 -7.96
C ILE A 104 18.56 -4.81 -7.95
N LYS A 105 18.67 -3.50 -8.14
CA LYS A 105 19.89 -2.76 -7.88
C LYS A 105 19.66 -1.75 -6.80
N LEU A 106 20.47 -1.81 -5.75
CA LEU A 106 20.43 -0.86 -4.65
C LEU A 106 21.66 0.02 -4.69
N ASP A 107 21.52 1.27 -4.27
CA ASP A 107 22.70 2.05 -3.94
C ASP A 107 23.34 1.54 -2.63
N ARG A 108 24.53 2.05 -2.32
CA ARG A 108 25.29 1.63 -1.14
C ARG A 108 24.55 1.97 0.16
N GLU A 109 23.81 3.07 0.20
CA GLU A 109 23.11 3.50 1.41
C GLU A 109 21.92 2.59 1.69
N GLU A 110 21.09 2.32 0.68
CA GLU A 110 19.96 1.39 0.75
C GLU A 110 20.42 -0.02 1.15
N PHE A 111 21.48 -0.54 0.51
CA PHE A 111 22.02 -1.85 0.87
C PHE A 111 22.53 -1.89 2.31
N ASN A 112 23.24 -0.84 2.77
CA ASN A 112 23.72 -0.78 4.14
C ASN A 112 22.59 -0.68 5.16
N LYS A 113 21.47 -0.02 4.82
CA LYS A 113 20.25 0.00 5.66
C LYS A 113 19.68 -1.40 5.81
N ILE A 114 19.60 -2.18 4.73
CA ILE A 114 19.16 -3.58 4.80
C ILE A 114 20.13 -4.39 5.65
N LYS A 115 21.43 -4.26 5.41
CA LYS A 115 22.47 -4.98 6.16
C LYS A 115 22.43 -4.71 7.66
N HIS A 116 22.20 -3.46 8.06
CA HIS A 116 22.06 -3.08 9.47
C HIS A 116 20.77 -3.63 10.13
N ASN A 117 19.81 -4.07 9.33
CA ASN A 117 18.55 -4.65 9.76
C ASN A 117 18.48 -6.17 9.56
N GLN A 118 19.62 -6.84 9.36
CA GLN A 118 19.67 -8.31 9.42
C GLN A 118 19.15 -8.80 10.78
N GLY A 119 18.32 -9.85 10.77
CA GLY A 119 17.60 -10.36 11.94
C GLY A 119 16.41 -9.50 12.38
N LYS A 120 16.01 -8.49 11.58
CA LYS A 120 14.85 -7.64 11.83
C LYS A 120 13.86 -7.73 10.68
N ILE A 121 12.67 -7.18 10.93
CA ILE A 121 11.60 -7.06 9.95
C ILE A 121 11.72 -5.74 9.20
N ILE A 122 11.49 -5.81 7.89
CA ILE A 122 11.34 -4.67 7.01
C ILE A 122 10.01 -4.75 6.27
N SER A 123 9.45 -3.60 5.88
CA SER A 123 8.32 -3.51 4.97
C SER A 123 8.78 -2.97 3.62
N THR A 124 8.06 -3.32 2.56
CA THR A 124 8.23 -2.65 1.26
C THR A 124 7.34 -1.41 1.22
N ASN A 125 7.84 -0.25 0.80
CA ASN A 125 7.01 0.96 0.65
C ASN A 125 6.20 0.96 -0.67
N GLU A 126 6.02 -0.22 -1.27
CA GLU A 126 5.33 -0.44 -2.54
C GLU A 126 4.82 -1.88 -2.60
N TYR A 127 3.92 -2.15 -3.54
CA TYR A 127 3.62 -3.53 -3.91
C TYR A 127 4.87 -4.18 -4.49
N LEU A 128 5.23 -5.35 -3.97
CA LEU A 128 6.42 -6.06 -4.40
C LEU A 128 6.08 -7.00 -5.55
N LEU A 129 6.71 -6.80 -6.70
CA LEU A 129 6.67 -7.76 -7.80
C LEU A 129 7.87 -8.70 -7.70
N ALA A 130 7.62 -10.00 -7.63
CA ALA A 130 8.64 -11.05 -7.61
C ALA A 130 8.30 -12.16 -8.62
N THR A 131 9.27 -12.98 -9.00
CA THR A 131 9.08 -14.11 -9.92
C THR A 131 9.43 -15.42 -9.23
N ARG A 132 8.76 -16.51 -9.59
CA ARG A 132 9.12 -17.87 -9.16
C ARG A 132 10.37 -18.40 -9.88
N GLN A 133 10.84 -17.71 -10.92
CA GLN A 133 12.01 -18.11 -11.73
C GLN A 133 13.27 -17.36 -11.26
N MET A 134 14.17 -18.08 -10.58
CA MET A 134 15.40 -17.52 -10.02
C MET A 134 16.27 -16.89 -11.11
N GLU A 135 16.38 -17.53 -12.28
CA GLU A 135 17.22 -17.10 -13.39
C GLU A 135 16.80 -15.72 -13.89
N ARG A 136 15.49 -15.46 -14.04
CA ARG A 136 14.98 -14.15 -14.46
C ARG A 136 15.26 -13.06 -13.44
N ALA A 137 15.17 -13.38 -12.16
CA ALA A 137 15.52 -12.44 -11.11
C ALA A 137 17.03 -12.15 -11.12
N VAL A 138 17.89 -13.15 -11.30
CA VAL A 138 19.34 -12.96 -11.46
C VAL A 138 19.65 -12.07 -12.67
N ASP A 139 19.02 -12.32 -13.81
CA ASP A 139 19.17 -11.49 -15.01
C ASP A 139 18.77 -10.04 -14.73
N SER A 140 17.62 -9.83 -14.07
CA SER A 140 17.17 -8.49 -13.65
C SER A 140 18.19 -7.78 -12.76
N ALA A 141 18.74 -8.48 -11.75
CA ALA A 141 19.76 -7.93 -10.86
C ALA A 141 21.06 -7.56 -11.60
N LYS A 142 21.41 -8.31 -12.65
CA LYS A 142 22.66 -8.13 -13.42
C LYS A 142 22.55 -7.16 -14.60
N ARG A 143 21.34 -6.76 -15.01
CA ARG A 143 21.13 -5.78 -16.10
C ARG A 143 22.02 -4.55 -15.95
N SER A 144 22.55 -4.01 -17.04
CA SER A 144 23.38 -2.81 -16.99
C SER A 144 22.57 -1.59 -16.54
N THR A 145 23.23 -0.64 -15.87
CA THR A 145 22.61 0.61 -15.40
C THR A 145 23.57 1.76 -15.66
N ARG A 146 23.03 2.97 -15.89
CA ARG A 146 23.82 4.19 -16.10
C ARG A 146 24.52 4.67 -14.82
N LYS A 147 24.00 4.29 -13.65
CA LYS A 147 24.60 4.66 -12.36
C LYS A 147 25.81 3.78 -12.09
N THR A 148 26.98 4.41 -12.00
CA THR A 148 28.17 3.82 -11.40
C THR A 148 27.91 3.68 -9.90
N ASP A 149 28.32 2.59 -9.26
CA ASP A 149 28.13 2.29 -7.82
C ASP A 149 26.77 1.73 -7.39
N MET A 150 26.14 0.93 -8.25
CA MET A 150 24.98 0.12 -7.87
C MET A 150 25.40 -1.30 -7.47
N ILE A 151 24.79 -1.82 -6.40
CA ILE A 151 24.99 -3.19 -5.91
C ILE A 151 23.90 -4.07 -6.53
N SER A 152 24.31 -5.12 -7.24
CA SER A 152 23.38 -6.12 -7.77
C SER A 152 22.92 -7.04 -6.63
N VAL A 153 21.61 -7.10 -6.43
CA VAL A 153 20.98 -7.77 -5.30
C VAL A 153 19.91 -8.74 -5.81
N LEU A 154 19.91 -9.95 -5.26
CA LEU A 154 18.83 -10.91 -5.39
C LEU A 154 18.13 -11.04 -4.04
N LEU A 155 16.86 -10.65 -3.98
CA LEU A 155 15.99 -11.01 -2.87
C LEU A 155 15.52 -12.45 -3.10
N HIS A 156 15.80 -13.35 -2.15
CA HIS A 156 15.23 -14.69 -2.10
C HIS A 156 14.21 -14.71 -0.95
N ILE A 157 12.93 -14.79 -1.30
CA ILE A 157 11.83 -14.67 -0.37
C ILE A 157 11.16 -16.02 -0.24
N GLN A 158 11.07 -16.52 0.99
CA GLN A 158 10.36 -17.74 1.33
C GLN A 158 9.06 -17.39 2.06
N CYS A 159 7.96 -17.95 1.59
CA CYS A 159 6.65 -17.80 2.22
C CYS A 159 6.19 -19.18 2.68
N ASP A 160 6.05 -19.38 4.00
CA ASP A 160 5.39 -20.56 4.53
C ASP A 160 3.87 -20.37 4.45
N ILE A 161 3.29 -20.92 3.39
CA ILE A 161 1.90 -20.74 2.99
C ILE A 161 0.95 -21.33 4.03
N LYS A 162 1.40 -22.35 4.79
CA LYS A 162 0.55 -23.07 5.75
C LYS A 162 0.52 -22.41 7.12
N SER A 163 1.59 -21.71 7.51
CA SER A 163 1.68 -21.07 8.82
C SER A 163 1.39 -19.56 8.81
N MET A 164 1.46 -18.91 7.63
CA MET A 164 1.25 -17.48 7.52
C MET A 164 -0.18 -17.03 7.85
N ASP A 165 -0.28 -15.76 8.21
CA ASP A 165 -1.53 -15.05 8.36
C ASP A 165 -2.21 -14.82 6.99
N LYS A 166 -3.48 -15.24 6.91
CA LYS A 166 -4.31 -15.08 5.71
C LYS A 166 -4.59 -13.61 5.35
N ASN A 167 -4.29 -12.66 6.23
CA ASN A 167 -4.39 -11.23 5.96
C ASN A 167 -3.18 -10.65 5.22
N ILE A 168 -2.06 -11.38 5.12
CA ILE A 168 -0.98 -10.99 4.20
C ILE A 168 -1.42 -11.35 2.79
N LEU A 169 -1.57 -10.36 1.92
CA LEU A 169 -2.09 -10.59 0.58
C LEU A 169 -0.96 -10.67 -0.45
N PHE A 170 -0.94 -11.78 -1.18
CA PHE A 170 -0.13 -11.94 -2.38
C PHE A 170 -0.79 -12.96 -3.32
N GLY A 171 -0.43 -12.93 -4.59
CA GLY A 171 -1.04 -13.80 -5.57
C GLY A 171 -0.27 -13.92 -6.87
N ASN A 172 -0.45 -15.04 -7.55
CA ASN A 172 0.04 -15.23 -8.93
C ASN A 172 -0.71 -14.26 -9.84
N ILE A 173 0.02 -13.59 -10.72
CA ILE A 173 -0.56 -12.56 -11.61
C ILE A 173 -0.32 -12.83 -13.09
N ASP A 174 0.13 -14.04 -13.43
CA ASP A 174 0.41 -14.44 -14.83
C ASP A 174 -0.77 -14.15 -15.75
N GLN A 175 -2.01 -14.38 -15.30
CA GLN A 175 -3.22 -14.12 -16.10
C GLN A 175 -3.48 -12.64 -16.42
N PHE A 176 -2.84 -11.70 -15.70
CA PHE A 176 -3.01 -10.25 -15.88
C PHE A 176 -1.84 -9.60 -16.63
N SER A 177 -0.76 -10.35 -16.87
CA SER A 177 0.41 -9.92 -17.64
C SER A 177 0.26 -10.38 -19.09
N ASP A 178 0.69 -9.55 -20.04
CA ASP A 178 0.76 -9.95 -21.45
C ASP A 178 1.89 -10.98 -21.70
N ASP A 179 2.83 -11.12 -20.76
CA ASP A 179 3.85 -12.16 -20.72
C ASP A 179 3.47 -13.16 -19.62
N HIS A 180 2.88 -14.30 -20.02
CA HIS A 180 2.43 -15.36 -19.12
C HIS A 180 3.57 -16.25 -18.60
N ASP A 181 4.76 -16.17 -19.20
CA ASP A 181 5.92 -17.00 -18.83
C ASP A 181 6.73 -16.41 -17.67
N LYS A 182 6.24 -15.33 -17.05
CA LYS A 182 6.94 -14.64 -15.94
C LYS A 182 6.83 -15.33 -14.60
N HIS A 183 5.78 -16.12 -14.38
CA HIS A 183 5.46 -16.72 -13.08
C HIS A 183 5.59 -15.69 -11.95
N GLU A 184 4.93 -14.55 -12.16
CA GLU A 184 5.02 -13.39 -11.30
C GLU A 184 4.03 -13.50 -10.13
N VAL A 185 4.51 -13.10 -8.96
CA VAL A 185 3.75 -12.98 -7.73
C VAL A 185 3.79 -11.52 -7.31
N LEU A 186 2.61 -10.94 -7.07
CA LEU A 186 2.46 -9.60 -6.53
C LEU A 186 2.17 -9.69 -5.04
N PHE A 187 2.91 -8.98 -4.20
CA PHE A 187 2.63 -8.82 -2.78
C PHE A 187 2.03 -7.45 -2.51
N ASP A 188 1.10 -7.38 -1.56
CA ASP A 188 0.51 -6.14 -1.09
C ASP A 188 1.57 -5.22 -0.46
N PHE A 189 1.32 -3.92 -0.50
CA PHE A 189 2.29 -2.91 -0.07
C PHE A 189 2.56 -2.93 1.45
N ASN A 190 1.70 -3.55 2.24
CA ASN A 190 1.89 -3.67 3.69
C ASN A 190 2.66 -4.94 4.09
N THR A 191 3.12 -5.72 3.10
CA THR A 191 3.82 -6.98 3.35
C THR A 191 5.16 -6.72 4.04
N CYS A 192 5.40 -7.51 5.10
CA CYS A 192 6.62 -7.44 5.89
C CYS A 192 7.45 -8.71 5.71
N PHE A 193 8.76 -8.55 5.78
CA PHE A 193 9.74 -9.62 5.60
C PHE A 193 10.82 -9.54 6.67
N GLU A 194 11.17 -10.67 7.26
CA GLU A 194 12.32 -10.79 8.14
C GLU A 194 13.58 -11.08 7.31
N ILE A 195 14.65 -10.31 7.53
CA ILE A 195 15.93 -10.53 6.86
C ILE A 195 16.69 -11.61 7.62
N GLU A 196 16.76 -12.82 7.07
CA GLU A 196 17.44 -13.95 7.70
C GLU A 196 18.97 -13.82 7.57
N SER A 197 19.44 -13.66 6.33
CA SER A 197 20.87 -13.62 6.04
C SER A 197 21.17 -12.85 4.76
N ILE A 198 22.42 -12.43 4.63
CA ILE A 198 22.95 -11.76 3.46
C ILE A 198 24.21 -12.50 3.06
N ASP A 199 24.13 -13.19 1.92
CA ASP A 199 25.21 -13.99 1.37
C ASP A 199 25.89 -13.28 0.20
N ASP A 200 27.19 -13.48 0.08
CA ASP A 200 27.99 -12.96 -1.02
C ASP A 200 28.20 -14.07 -2.07
N CYS A 201 27.70 -13.86 -3.29
CA CYS A 201 27.86 -14.78 -4.41
C CYS A 201 28.42 -14.03 -5.63
N ASP A 202 29.74 -14.07 -5.80
CA ASP A 202 30.47 -13.30 -6.82
C ASP A 202 30.14 -11.79 -6.78
N SER A 203 29.51 -11.29 -7.84
CA SER A 203 29.06 -9.90 -8.00
C SER A 203 27.62 -9.66 -7.52
N LEU A 204 26.95 -10.70 -7.02
CA LEU A 204 25.57 -10.69 -6.58
C LEU A 204 25.50 -10.83 -5.06
N LYS A 205 24.77 -9.93 -4.41
CA LYS A 205 24.41 -10.05 -2.99
C LYS A 205 23.06 -10.76 -2.88
N ILE A 206 23.00 -11.88 -2.18
CA ILE A 206 21.76 -12.63 -2.00
C ILE A 206 21.23 -12.31 -0.61
N ILE A 207 20.06 -11.67 -0.54
CA ILE A 207 19.38 -11.39 0.72
C ILE A 207 18.28 -12.44 0.86
N LYS A 208 18.45 -13.34 1.83
CA LYS A 208 17.43 -14.33 2.18
C LYS A 208 16.46 -13.74 3.18
N MET A 209 15.18 -13.89 2.88
CA MET A 209 14.10 -13.27 3.63
C MET A 209 12.94 -14.22 3.81
N ASN A 210 12.29 -14.13 4.96
CA ASN A 210 11.08 -14.89 5.25
C ASN A 210 9.89 -13.94 5.34
N LEU A 211 8.76 -14.34 4.79
CA LEU A 211 7.50 -13.63 4.99
C LEU A 211 7.18 -13.54 6.49
N SER A 212 6.73 -12.38 6.96
CA SER A 212 6.49 -12.14 8.40
C SER A 212 5.11 -11.58 8.70
N ASP A 213 4.38 -12.26 9.59
CA ASP A 213 3.07 -11.83 10.10
C ASP A 213 3.15 -10.74 11.17
N GLN A 214 4.35 -10.45 11.67
CA GLN A 214 4.54 -9.54 12.81
C GLN A 214 4.02 -8.12 12.52
N GLY A 215 4.11 -7.65 11.27
CA GLY A 215 3.53 -6.37 10.86
C GLY A 215 2.00 -6.34 11.00
N GLN A 216 1.33 -7.39 10.56
CA GLN A 216 -0.14 -7.53 10.67
C GLN A 216 -0.57 -7.72 12.13
N MET A 217 0.19 -8.48 12.91
CA MET A 217 -0.04 -8.63 14.35
C MET A 217 0.08 -7.29 15.09
N ALA A 218 1.11 -6.50 14.82
CA ALA A 218 1.29 -5.19 15.41
C ALA A 218 0.15 -4.23 15.04
N MET A 219 -0.29 -4.24 13.77
CA MET A 219 -1.43 -3.45 13.31
C MET A 219 -2.73 -3.85 14.00
N ARG A 220 -3.04 -5.15 14.08
CA ARG A 220 -4.25 -5.65 14.77
C ARG A 220 -4.24 -5.30 16.24
N HIS A 221 -3.13 -5.53 16.92
CA HIS A 221 -2.99 -5.20 18.33
C HIS A 221 -3.22 -3.70 18.58
N PHE A 222 -2.68 -2.84 17.70
CA PHE A 222 -2.94 -1.40 17.77
C PHE A 222 -4.42 -1.07 17.59
N ILE A 223 -5.09 -1.67 16.59
CA ILE A 223 -6.53 -1.45 16.34
C ILE A 223 -7.36 -1.90 17.55
N GLU A 224 -7.08 -3.08 18.11
CA GLU A 224 -7.77 -3.63 19.27
C GLU A 224 -7.62 -2.73 20.50
N LEU A 225 -6.40 -2.27 20.81
CA LEU A 225 -6.14 -1.32 21.89
C LEU A 225 -6.96 -0.04 21.74
N LYS A 226 -7.11 0.46 20.50
CA LYS A 226 -7.90 1.66 20.23
C LYS A 226 -9.39 1.40 20.35
N GLN A 227 -9.89 0.27 19.87
CA GLN A 227 -11.30 -0.11 20.00
C GLN A 227 -11.72 -0.32 21.46
N GLN A 228 -10.87 -0.94 22.29
CA GLN A 228 -11.14 -1.12 23.72
C GLN A 228 -11.21 0.21 24.49
N GLN A 229 -10.51 1.25 24.02
CA GLN A 229 -10.52 2.58 24.63
C GLN A 229 -11.71 3.45 24.19
N THR A 230 -12.51 3.03 23.21
CA THR A 230 -13.66 3.79 22.72
C THR A 230 -14.63 2.83 22.05
N GLU A 231 -15.76 2.57 22.69
CA GLU A 231 -16.69 1.46 22.39
C GLU A 231 -17.22 1.37 20.94
N GLU A 232 -17.06 2.40 20.09
CA GLU A 232 -17.60 2.39 18.72
C GLU A 232 -16.70 3.13 17.71
N MET A 233 -15.41 2.80 17.63
CA MET A 233 -14.56 3.39 16.58
C MET A 233 -14.63 2.63 15.25
N ASN A 234 -15.33 3.24 14.29
CA ASN A 234 -15.19 2.94 12.86
C ASN A 234 -13.70 3.06 12.44
N LEU A 235 -13.19 2.09 11.66
CA LEU A 235 -11.81 2.04 11.15
C LEU A 235 -11.34 3.35 10.52
N THR A 236 -12.25 4.04 9.82
CA THR A 236 -11.96 5.34 9.20
C THR A 236 -11.58 6.40 10.23
N ILE A 237 -12.18 6.39 11.42
CA ILE A 237 -11.81 7.32 12.51
C ILE A 237 -10.47 6.95 13.14
N ILE A 238 -10.16 5.65 13.22
CA ILE A 238 -8.88 5.17 13.77
C ILE A 238 -7.70 5.70 12.96
N VAL A 239 -7.80 5.73 11.63
CA VAL A 239 -6.74 6.26 10.75
C VAL A 239 -6.44 7.74 11.07
N GLY A 240 -7.47 8.58 11.14
CA GLY A 240 -7.28 10.00 11.47
C GLY A 240 -6.71 10.20 12.88
N ARG A 241 -7.15 9.42 13.87
CA ARG A 241 -6.61 9.48 15.24
C ARG A 241 -5.17 8.97 15.34
N LEU A 242 -4.79 7.98 14.53
CA LEU A 242 -3.42 7.51 14.44
C LEU A 242 -2.51 8.62 13.93
N LEU A 243 -2.90 9.32 12.86
CA LEU A 243 -2.16 10.51 12.38
C LEU A 243 -1.96 11.55 13.49
N CYS A 244 -3.00 11.86 14.27
CA CYS A 244 -2.87 12.74 15.43
C CYS A 244 -1.87 12.22 16.48
N SER A 245 -1.91 10.91 16.76
CA SER A 245 -1.03 10.29 17.76
C SER A 245 0.44 10.30 17.31
N LEU A 246 0.68 10.32 16.00
CA LEU A 246 1.99 10.46 15.38
C LEU A 246 2.45 11.94 15.27
N GLY A 247 1.64 12.90 15.73
CA GLY A 247 1.93 14.34 15.61
C GLY A 247 1.63 14.93 14.24
N GLU A 248 1.04 14.15 13.34
CA GLU A 248 0.72 14.54 11.95
C GLU A 248 -0.64 15.26 11.89
N TYR A 249 -0.80 16.35 12.65
CA TYR A 249 -2.08 17.03 12.85
C TYR A 249 -2.68 17.57 11.56
N GLU A 250 -1.87 18.19 10.69
CA GLU A 250 -2.33 18.70 9.40
C GLU A 250 -2.83 17.60 8.46
N LYS A 251 -2.11 16.46 8.41
CA LYS A 251 -2.55 15.30 7.61
C LYS A 251 -3.86 14.75 8.15
N SER A 252 -4.01 14.69 9.48
CA SER A 252 -5.22 14.23 10.16
C SER A 252 -6.42 15.15 9.89
N LYS A 253 -6.25 16.48 10.02
CA LYS A 253 -7.28 17.49 9.73
C LYS A 253 -7.78 17.35 8.30
N ARG A 254 -6.86 17.28 7.32
CA ARG A 254 -7.21 17.07 5.89
C ARG A 254 -7.94 15.76 5.66
N TYR A 255 -7.50 14.69 6.30
CA TYR A 255 -8.13 13.38 6.18
C TYR A 255 -9.58 13.41 6.69
N PHE A 256 -9.81 13.97 7.88
CA PHE A 256 -11.16 14.11 8.42
C PHE A 256 -12.04 15.06 7.58
N GLN A 257 -11.48 16.12 7.00
CA GLN A 257 -12.22 16.98 6.07
C GLN A 257 -12.64 16.22 4.79
N GLN A 258 -11.78 15.37 4.25
CA GLN A 258 -12.15 14.51 3.11
C GLN A 258 -13.23 13.51 3.49
N LEU A 259 -13.10 12.89 4.68
CA LEU A 259 -14.10 11.97 5.20
C LEU A 259 -15.46 12.66 5.41
N PHE A 260 -15.48 13.87 5.97
CA PHE A 260 -16.67 14.68 6.17
C PHE A 260 -17.43 14.93 4.85
N ASN A 261 -16.70 15.23 3.79
CA ASN A 261 -17.26 15.49 2.46
C ASN A 261 -17.88 14.23 1.81
N ASP A 262 -17.50 13.04 2.26
CA ASP A 262 -17.97 11.75 1.75
C ASP A 262 -19.00 11.08 2.68
N ALA A 263 -19.21 11.62 3.88
CA ALA A 263 -20.06 11.06 4.92
C ALA A 263 -21.53 11.48 4.82
N ASN A 264 -22.43 10.64 5.36
CA ASN A 264 -23.83 10.99 5.61
C ASN A 264 -23.95 11.93 6.84
N ASP A 265 -25.13 12.49 7.09
CA ASP A 265 -25.31 13.47 8.16
C ASP A 265 -25.08 12.90 9.58
N GLU A 266 -25.42 11.62 9.82
CA GLU A 266 -25.19 10.95 11.11
C GLU A 266 -23.68 10.83 11.43
N ASP A 267 -22.88 10.45 10.43
CA ASP A 267 -21.42 10.33 10.57
C ASP A 267 -20.73 11.70 10.68
N ARG A 268 -21.32 12.76 10.12
CA ARG A 268 -20.71 14.11 10.07
C ARG A 268 -20.50 14.72 11.44
N ALA A 269 -21.44 14.57 12.36
CA ALA A 269 -21.30 15.05 13.74
C ALA A 269 -20.07 14.41 14.41
N TRP A 270 -19.91 13.10 14.24
CA TRP A 270 -18.75 12.36 14.75
C TRP A 270 -17.44 12.80 14.11
N ILE A 271 -17.45 13.08 12.80
CA ILE A 271 -16.25 13.55 12.09
C ILE A 271 -15.86 14.96 12.54
N GLU A 272 -16.82 15.88 12.66
CA GLU A 272 -16.59 17.24 13.17
C GLU A 272 -16.02 17.22 14.59
N PHE A 273 -16.54 16.35 15.46
CA PHE A 273 -15.96 16.14 16.78
C PHE A 273 -14.48 15.73 16.71
N ASN A 274 -14.14 14.81 15.81
CA ASN A 274 -12.74 14.39 15.64
C ASN A 274 -11.87 15.49 15.01
N ILE A 275 -12.40 16.34 14.12
CA ILE A 275 -11.69 17.54 13.64
C ILE A 275 -11.39 18.50 14.80
N GLY A 276 -12.38 18.78 15.65
CA GLY A 276 -12.20 19.61 16.85
C GLY A 276 -11.11 19.05 17.76
N ARG A 277 -11.04 17.72 17.92
CA ARG A 277 -9.98 17.06 18.69
C ARG A 277 -8.59 17.26 18.07
N VAL A 278 -8.47 17.13 16.75
CA VAL A 278 -7.20 17.38 16.05
C VAL A 278 -6.72 18.80 16.33
N LEU A 279 -7.60 19.78 16.18
CA LEU A 279 -7.30 21.20 16.40
C LEU A 279 -6.91 21.50 17.84
N ALA A 280 -7.62 20.90 18.81
CA ALA A 280 -7.29 21.06 20.22
C ALA A 280 -5.90 20.50 20.55
N LEU A 281 -5.54 19.34 19.99
CA LEU A 281 -4.20 18.77 20.12
C LEU A 281 -3.13 19.62 19.42
N ASN A 282 -3.47 20.26 18.30
CA ASN A 282 -2.62 21.21 17.58
C ASN A 282 -2.57 22.61 18.22
N LYS A 283 -3.16 22.80 19.40
CA LYS A 283 -3.23 24.08 20.14
C LYS A 283 -4.04 25.18 19.45
N GLU A 284 -4.94 24.82 18.54
CA GLU A 284 -5.87 25.72 17.86
C GLU A 284 -7.24 25.73 18.56
N SER A 285 -7.26 26.09 19.85
CA SER A 285 -8.45 25.93 20.72
C SER A 285 -9.70 26.70 20.24
N ASN A 286 -9.52 27.85 19.60
CA ASN A 286 -10.63 28.64 19.08
C ASN A 286 -11.33 27.94 17.91
N GLU A 287 -10.57 27.39 16.96
CA GLU A 287 -11.13 26.61 15.85
C GLU A 287 -11.74 25.30 16.35
N ALA A 288 -11.07 24.64 17.31
CA ALA A 288 -11.57 23.41 17.91
C ALA A 288 -12.99 23.59 18.48
N ARG A 289 -13.23 24.70 19.20
CA ARG A 289 -14.54 25.03 19.77
C ARG A 289 -15.63 25.14 18.70
N ILE A 290 -15.32 25.73 17.55
CA ILE A 290 -16.29 25.86 16.44
C ILE A 290 -16.74 24.48 15.97
N TYR A 291 -15.79 23.57 15.74
CA TYR A 291 -16.11 22.20 15.31
C TYR A 291 -16.85 21.39 16.37
N TYR A 292 -16.55 21.58 17.66
CA TYR A 292 -17.31 20.94 18.73
C TYR A 292 -18.75 21.43 18.80
N ASN A 293 -18.99 22.72 18.59
CA ASN A 293 -20.35 23.26 18.54
C ASN A 293 -21.12 22.69 17.34
N HIS A 294 -20.51 22.67 16.15
CA HIS A 294 -21.16 22.06 14.97
C HIS A 294 -21.52 20.59 15.20
N ALA A 295 -20.62 19.82 15.81
CA ALA A 295 -20.86 18.42 16.12
C ALA A 295 -22.00 18.21 17.14
N TYR A 296 -22.23 19.18 18.04
CA TYR A 296 -23.29 19.12 19.04
C TYR A 296 -24.66 19.55 18.47
N GLU A 297 -24.67 20.46 17.49
CA GLU A 297 -25.89 21.03 16.92
C GLU A 297 -26.56 20.15 15.84
N ARG A 298 -25.86 19.14 15.33
CA ARG A 298 -26.38 18.16 14.36
C ARG A 298 -27.11 17.01 15.03
#